data_AF-A0A523ARD7-F1
#
_entry.id   AF-A0A523ARD7-F1
#
_cell.length_a   1.000
_cell.length_b   1.000
_cell.length_c   1.000
_cell.angle_alpha   90.00
_cell.angle_beta   90.00
_cell.angle_gamma   90.00
#
_symmetry.space_group_name_H-M   'P 1'
#
loop_
_entity.id
_entity.type
_entity.pdbx_description
1 polymer ?
#
loop_
_entity_poly.entity_id
_entity_poly.type
_entity_poly.pdbx_seq_one_letter_code
_entity_poly.pdbx_strand_id
1 'polypeptide(L)'
;MVTYSDRPWIKIYEQIGLPYHFDYPKIPLFELIDRAATEYPESKAMVYFDREYTYAQLKSYTDRLATALSKKMGIKKGDVVGVQLFNSPQFIIGVYG
;
A
#
# COMPACT_ATOMS: atom_id res chain seq x y z
N MET A 1 -11.56 26.14 2.48
CA MET A 1 -10.71 24.93 2.34
C MET A 1 -11.03 24.07 3.54
N VAL A 2 -11.51 22.84 3.35
CA VAL A 2 -11.85 21.95 4.48
C VAL A 2 -10.55 21.54 5.16
N THR A 3 -10.36 21.96 6.40
CA THR A 3 -9.24 21.55 7.24
C THR A 3 -9.49 20.16 7.80
N TYR A 4 -8.43 19.47 8.24
CA TYR A 4 -8.57 18.14 8.83
C TYR A 4 -9.53 18.14 10.02
N SER A 5 -9.59 19.23 10.80
CA SER A 5 -10.47 19.40 11.96
C SER A 5 -11.96 19.55 11.60
N ASP A 6 -12.31 19.81 10.35
CA ASP A 6 -13.71 19.96 9.90
C ASP A 6 -14.43 18.62 9.68
N ARG A 7 -13.71 17.50 9.84
CA ARG A 7 -14.22 16.15 9.55
C ARG A 7 -15.25 15.68 10.60
N PRO A 8 -16.48 15.28 10.21
CA PRO A 8 -17.56 14.98 11.15
C PRO A 8 -17.27 13.78 12.07
N TRP A 9 -16.45 12.83 11.63
CA TRP A 9 -16.10 11.64 12.42
C TRP A 9 -15.18 11.92 13.61
N ILE A 10 -14.41 13.02 13.59
CA ILE A 10 -13.53 13.38 14.72
C ILE A 10 -14.35 13.63 15.98
N LYS A 11 -15.46 14.37 15.86
CA LYS A 11 -16.39 14.63 16.97
C LYS A 11 -16.96 13.33 17.54
N ILE A 12 -17.25 12.36 16.67
CA ILE A 12 -17.78 11.05 17.08
C ILE A 12 -16.72 10.29 17.88
N TYR A 13 -15.47 10.24 17.39
CA TYR A 13 -14.37 9.58 18.09
C TYR A 13 -14.09 10.20 19.46
N GLU A 14 -14.08 11.53 19.56
CA GLU A 14 -13.92 12.24 20.84
C GLU A 14 -15.07 11.91 21.82
N GLN A 15 -16.32 11.87 21.35
CA GLN A 15 -17.49 11.53 22.19
C GLN A 15 -17.43 10.13 22.77
N ILE A 16 -16.92 9.16 22.02
CA ILE A 16 -16.78 7.76 22.46
C ILE A 16 -15.42 7.48 23.12
N GLY A 17 -14.61 8.52 23.38
CA GLY A 17 -13.32 8.41 24.06
C GLY A 17 -12.21 7.74 23.22
N LEU A 18 -12.37 7.67 21.90
CA LEU A 18 -11.35 7.16 21.00
C LEU A 18 -10.44 8.29 20.51
N PRO A 19 -9.10 8.14 20.64
CA PRO A 19 -8.18 9.07 20.01
C PRO A 19 -8.30 8.94 18.48
N TYR A 20 -8.39 10.08 17.79
CA TYR A 20 -8.43 10.12 16.32
C TYR A 20 -7.04 10.22 15.68
N HIS A 21 -6.01 10.42 16.50
CA HIS A 21 -4.62 10.52 16.07
C HIS A 21 -3.75 9.58 16.90
N PHE A 22 -2.88 8.85 16.21
CA PHE A 22 -1.80 8.06 16.80
C PHE A 22 -0.48 8.49 16.15
N ASP A 23 0.61 8.28 16.87
CA ASP A 23 1.94 8.46 16.30
C ASP A 23 2.26 7.27 15.39
N TYR A 24 2.16 7.49 14.09
CA TYR A 24 2.45 6.50 13.07
C TYR A 24 3.86 6.72 12.49
N PRO A 25 4.55 5.65 12.08
CA PRO A 25 5.83 5.80 11.41
C PRO A 25 5.70 6.64 10.13
N LYS A 26 6.57 7.64 9.98
CA LYS A 26 6.59 8.56 8.84
C LYS A 26 7.35 7.94 7.66
N ILE A 27 6.87 6.81 7.18
CA ILE A 27 7.48 6.06 6.08
C ILE A 27 6.50 5.98 4.89
N PRO A 28 7.01 5.95 3.65
CA PRO A 28 6.16 5.70 2.49
C PRO A 28 5.61 4.26 2.54
N LEU A 29 4.43 4.07 1.95
CA LEU A 29 3.72 2.79 2.00
C LEU A 29 4.54 1.60 1.45
N PHE A 30 5.31 1.81 0.38
CA PHE A 30 6.15 0.77 -0.22
C PHE A 30 7.24 0.26 0.74
N GLU A 31 7.68 1.07 1.70
CA GLU A 31 8.73 0.69 2.65
C GLU A 31 8.27 -0.47 3.57
N LEU A 32 6.95 -0.62 3.79
CA LEU A 32 6.42 -1.78 4.50
C LEU A 32 6.76 -3.09 3.79
N ILE A 33 6.69 -3.10 2.44
CA ILE A 33 7.04 -4.27 1.63
C ILE A 33 8.56 -4.46 1.60
N ASP A 34 9.35 -3.38 1.49
CA ASP A 34 10.81 -3.46 1.52
C ASP A 34 11.33 -4.09 2.82
N ARG A 35 10.78 -3.66 3.97
CA ARG A 35 11.13 -4.22 5.28
C ARG A 35 10.71 -5.69 5.38
N ALA A 36 9.48 -6.01 5.03
CA ALA A 36 8.99 -7.39 5.10
C ALA A 36 9.77 -8.34 4.17
N ALA A 37 10.16 -7.89 2.98
CA ALA A 37 10.98 -8.66 2.05
C ALA A 37 12.43 -8.84 2.53
N THR A 38 12.92 -7.94 3.38
CA THR A 38 14.25 -8.04 4.00
C THR A 38 14.24 -8.96 5.22
N GLU A 39 13.24 -8.78 6.10
CA GLU A 39 13.13 -9.52 7.37
C GLU A 39 12.58 -10.94 7.19
N TYR A 40 11.64 -11.12 6.25
CA TYR A 40 10.90 -12.37 6.05
C TYR A 40 10.79 -12.77 4.56
N PRO A 41 11.91 -12.84 3.82
CA PRO A 41 11.91 -13.00 2.36
C PRO A 41 11.11 -14.21 1.86
N GLU A 42 11.22 -15.34 2.55
CA GLU A 42 10.59 -16.62 2.19
C GLU A 42 9.22 -16.84 2.85
N SER A 43 8.79 -15.92 3.72
CA SER A 43 7.46 -16.01 4.34
C SER A 43 6.38 -15.64 3.33
N LYS A 44 5.23 -16.32 3.43
CA LYS A 44 4.09 -16.12 2.54
C LYS A 44 3.50 -14.73 2.78
N ALA A 45 3.58 -13.87 1.77
CA ALA A 45 2.94 -12.55 1.75
C ALA A 45 1.47 -12.66 1.34
N MET A 46 1.17 -13.57 0.41
CA MET A 46 -0.20 -13.86 -0.03
C MET A 46 -0.34 -15.30 -0.51
N VAL A 47 -1.56 -15.82 -0.43
CA VAL A 47 -1.96 -17.11 -0.98
C VAL A 47 -3.16 -16.88 -1.89
N TYR A 48 -3.07 -17.35 -3.12
CA TYR A 48 -4.13 -17.23 -4.12
C TYR A 48 -4.34 -18.59 -4.78
N PHE A 49 -5.42 -19.27 -4.35
CA PHE A 49 -5.69 -20.67 -4.67
C PHE A 49 -4.49 -21.58 -4.30
N ASP A 50 -3.95 -22.30 -5.28
CA ASP A 50 -2.81 -23.21 -5.18
C ASP A 50 -1.46 -22.50 -5.25
N ARG A 51 -1.44 -21.17 -5.41
CA ARG A 51 -0.22 -20.38 -5.52
C ARG A 51 0.06 -19.58 -4.27
N GLU A 52 1.30 -19.65 -3.84
CA GLU A 52 1.85 -18.88 -2.73
C GLU A 52 2.86 -17.89 -3.27
N TYR A 53 2.86 -16.70 -2.70
CA TYR A 53 3.80 -15.65 -3.05
C TYR A 53 4.54 -15.22 -1.80
N THR A 54 5.86 -15.23 -1.86
CA THR A 54 6.70 -14.78 -0.75
C THR A 54 6.82 -13.26 -0.72
N TYR A 55 7.27 -12.67 0.39
CA TYR A 55 7.54 -11.23 0.45
C TYR A 55 8.62 -10.80 -0.55
N ALA A 56 9.65 -11.61 -0.77
CA ALA A 56 10.67 -11.33 -1.78
C ALA A 56 10.07 -11.27 -3.20
N GLN A 57 9.15 -12.19 -3.52
CA GLN A 57 8.44 -12.18 -4.79
C GLN A 57 7.50 -10.99 -4.93
N LEU A 58 6.73 -10.66 -3.89
CA LEU A 58 5.86 -9.49 -3.90
C LEU A 58 6.65 -8.21 -4.19
N LYS A 59 7.76 -7.98 -3.46
CA LYS A 59 8.65 -6.83 -3.71
C LYS A 59 9.16 -6.80 -5.14
N SER A 60 9.60 -7.95 -5.66
CA SER A 60 10.05 -8.06 -7.06
C SER A 60 8.95 -7.66 -8.06
N TYR A 61 7.71 -8.08 -7.82
CA TYR A 61 6.59 -7.74 -8.70
C TYR A 61 6.19 -6.27 -8.61
N THR A 62 6.15 -5.68 -7.41
CA THR A 62 5.84 -4.26 -7.21
C THR A 62 6.91 -3.38 -7.86
N ASP A 63 8.20 -3.68 -7.65
CA ASP A 63 9.30 -2.90 -8.24
C ASP A 63 9.29 -2.94 -9.77
N ARG A 64 8.94 -4.10 -10.35
CA ARG A 64 8.79 -4.26 -11.81
C ARG A 64 7.62 -3.44 -12.35
N LEU A 65 6.50 -3.41 -11.64
CA LEU A 65 5.36 -2.57 -12.02
C LEU A 65 5.71 -1.09 -11.92
N ALA A 66 6.29 -0.65 -10.80
CA ALA A 66 6.75 0.72 -10.58
C ALA A 66 7.68 1.19 -11.70
N THR A 67 8.61 0.33 -12.10
CA THR A 67 9.55 0.59 -13.20
C THR A 67 8.81 0.72 -14.53
N ALA A 68 7.83 -0.13 -14.81
CA ALA A 68 7.04 -0.05 -16.03
C ALA A 68 6.19 1.24 -16.09
N LEU A 69 5.49 1.58 -15.00
CA LEU A 69 4.67 2.78 -14.90
C LEU A 69 5.52 4.04 -15.10
N SER A 70 6.65 4.14 -14.38
CA SER A 70 7.49 5.34 -14.44
C SER A 70 8.31 5.44 -15.74
N LYS A 71 8.98 4.36 -16.18
CA LYS A 71 9.93 4.41 -17.30
C LYS A 71 9.28 4.18 -18.65
N LYS A 72 8.24 3.33 -18.73
CA LYS A 72 7.60 2.99 -20.01
C LYS A 72 6.33 3.80 -20.25
N MET A 73 5.55 4.06 -19.19
CA MET A 73 4.27 4.79 -19.31
C MET A 73 4.39 6.28 -18.95
N GLY A 74 5.54 6.70 -18.40
CA GLY A 74 5.84 8.10 -18.13
C GLY A 74 5.10 8.70 -16.94
N ILE A 75 4.52 7.87 -16.06
CA ILE A 75 3.85 8.30 -14.84
C ILE A 75 4.85 8.96 -13.89
N LYS A 76 4.42 10.06 -13.26
CA LYS A 76 5.23 10.89 -12.36
C LYS A 76 4.56 11.02 -11.00
N LYS A 77 5.36 11.40 -10.01
CA LYS A 77 4.86 11.74 -8.68
C LYS A 77 3.82 12.86 -8.78
N GLY A 78 2.63 12.62 -8.24
CA GLY A 78 1.50 13.54 -8.29
C GLY A 78 0.44 13.15 -9.31
N ASP A 79 0.77 12.28 -10.26
CA ASP A 79 -0.22 11.72 -11.17
C ASP A 79 -1.18 10.78 -10.44
N VAL A 80 -2.43 10.76 -10.88
CA VAL A 80 -3.47 9.88 -10.32
C VAL A 80 -3.62 8.65 -11.21
N VAL A 81 -3.45 7.47 -10.62
CA VAL A 81 -3.62 6.17 -11.30
C VAL A 81 -4.79 5.42 -10.67
N GLY A 82 -5.78 5.07 -11.48
CA GLY A 82 -6.90 4.24 -11.04
C GLY A 82 -6.54 2.76 -11.03
N VAL A 83 -6.82 2.06 -9.93
CA VAL A 83 -6.63 0.61 -9.81
C VAL A 83 -8.01 -0.05 -9.71
N GLN A 84 -8.42 -0.76 -10.77
CA GLN A 84 -9.68 -1.51 -10.81
C GLN A 84 -9.40 -2.95 -11.20
N LEU A 85 -9.31 -3.81 -10.20
CA LEU A 85 -9.02 -5.23 -10.34
C LEU A 85 -9.89 -6.05 -9.38
N PHE A 86 -10.12 -7.31 -9.71
CA PHE A 86 -10.74 -8.27 -8.79
C PHE A 86 -9.79 -8.59 -7.62
N ASN A 87 -10.30 -9.31 -6.62
CA ASN A 87 -9.48 -9.85 -5.53
C ASN A 87 -8.48 -10.88 -6.08
N SER A 88 -7.29 -10.39 -6.42
CA SER A 88 -6.25 -11.11 -7.15
C SER A 88 -4.87 -10.57 -6.72
N PRO A 89 -3.79 -11.36 -6.86
CA PRO A 89 -2.43 -10.91 -6.53
C PRO A 89 -2.05 -9.57 -7.17
N GLN A 90 -2.53 -9.34 -8.40
CA GLN A 90 -2.29 -8.13 -9.18
C GLN A 90 -2.88 -6.89 -8.52
N PHE A 91 -3.97 -7.02 -7.75
CA PHE A 91 -4.51 -5.88 -6.99
C PHE A 91 -3.51 -5.40 -5.95
N ILE A 92 -2.94 -6.33 -5.16
CA ILE A 92 -1.91 -5.99 -4.17
C ILE A 92 -0.67 -5.42 -4.85
N ILE A 93 -0.21 -6.05 -5.94
CA ILE A 93 0.94 -5.54 -6.71
C ILE A 93 0.66 -4.12 -7.23
N GLY A 94 -0.55 -3.85 -7.71
CA GLY A 94 -0.97 -2.55 -8.24
C GLY A 94 -1.11 -1.44 -7.19
N VAL A 95 -1.38 -1.79 -5.93
CA VAL A 95 -1.46 -0.81 -4.84
C VAL A 95 -0.07 -0.43 -4.31
N TYR A 96 0.90 -1.35 -4.35
CA TYR A 96 2.24 -1.16 -3.79
C TYR A 96 3.35 -0.84 -4.81
N GLY A 97 3.11 -1.03 -6.11
CA GLY A 97 4.07 -0.71 -7.20
C GLY A 97 3.83 0.66 -7.80
#